data_AF-A0AAI9X4Y2-F1
#
_entry.id   AF-A0AAI9X4Y2-F1
#
_cell.length_a   1.000
_cell.length_b   1.000
_cell.length_c   1.000
_cell.angle_alpha   90.00
_cell.angle_beta   90.00
_cell.angle_gamma   90.00
#
_symmetry.space_group_name_H-M   'P 1'
#
loop_
_entity.id
_entity.type
_entity.pdbx_description
1 polymer ?
#
loop_
_entity_poly.entity_id
_entity_poly.type
_entity_poly.pdbx_seq_one_letter_code
_entity_poly.pdbx_strand_id
1 'polypeptide(L)'
;MHPSTFHALSQDSTYRGLRENPYSQPNNPWRLSETEGYTLVLPGPTLLEFFISHEANLLAVDNYGRNALHQLFISFHREAKVQPPVIEAGLKYLVANCPSLVNQPDYAGFYPLHLAIRRMDVYMKAENTLIPTSIYRLETAVDDLLDGGADPLSRDSRGNTVLHYLAACKLGENDKIGMGNEQRRLLRVFLSRGVDPKVRNQDGNSALELFFQDRSRPNDEGGGLL
;
A
#
# COMPACT_ATOMS: atom_id res chain seq x y z
N MET A 1 -46.90 19.67 -10.19
CA MET A 1 -47.26 18.23 -10.16
C MET A 1 -46.42 17.56 -9.09
N HIS A 2 -47.04 17.11 -8.01
CA HIS A 2 -46.53 16.00 -7.18
C HIS A 2 -47.35 14.75 -7.56
N PRO A 3 -46.94 13.49 -7.25
CA PRO A 3 -45.95 13.07 -6.24
C PRO A 3 -44.98 11.96 -6.72
N SER A 4 -43.93 11.69 -5.93
CA SER A 4 -43.46 10.32 -5.69
C SER A 4 -42.61 10.31 -4.42
N THR A 5 -43.27 9.93 -3.33
CA THR A 5 -42.71 9.54 -2.04
C THR A 5 -41.81 8.32 -2.22
N PHE A 6 -40.60 8.34 -1.67
CA PHE A 6 -39.90 7.10 -1.29
C PHE A 6 -39.47 7.23 0.17
N HIS A 7 -39.93 6.27 0.95
CA HIS A 7 -39.70 6.16 2.39
C HIS A 7 -38.23 5.90 2.71
N ALA A 8 -37.79 6.51 3.81
CA ALA A 8 -36.50 6.28 4.45
C ALA A 8 -36.34 4.83 4.92
N LEU A 9 -35.12 4.29 4.81
CA LEU A 9 -34.61 3.31 5.77
C LEU A 9 -33.08 3.46 5.97
N SER A 10 -32.73 3.39 7.25
CA SER A 10 -31.42 3.19 7.88
C SER A 10 -30.46 4.37 7.96
N GLN A 11 -30.66 5.11 9.05
CA GLN A 11 -29.63 5.73 9.87
C GLN A 11 -28.56 4.67 10.23
N ASP A 12 -27.33 4.88 9.80
CA ASP A 12 -26.09 4.58 10.56
C ASP A 12 -24.88 4.63 9.63
N SER A 13 -24.34 5.83 9.47
CA SER A 13 -22.92 6.00 9.18
C SER A 13 -22.47 7.26 9.88
N THR A 14 -21.94 7.10 11.08
CA THR A 14 -21.25 8.13 11.85
C THR A 14 -19.88 8.39 11.23
N TYR A 15 -19.85 8.79 9.95
CA TYR A 15 -18.64 9.33 9.34
C TYR A 15 -18.48 10.79 9.78
N ARG A 16 -17.63 11.03 10.78
CA ARG A 16 -17.12 12.36 11.12
C ARG A 16 -15.69 12.50 10.60
N GLY A 17 -15.52 12.58 9.28
CA GLY A 17 -14.26 13.04 8.69
C GLY A 17 -13.99 14.51 9.02
N LEU A 18 -12.71 14.90 9.09
CA LEU A 18 -12.07 16.24 9.05
C LEU A 18 -12.87 17.51 9.44
N ARG A 19 -13.90 17.43 10.28
CA ARG A 19 -14.69 18.59 10.75
C ARG A 19 -14.19 19.21 12.04
N GLU A 20 -13.24 18.58 12.73
CA GLU A 20 -12.65 19.13 13.94
C GLU A 20 -11.16 19.39 13.71
N ASN A 21 -10.87 20.47 12.98
CA ASN A 21 -9.66 21.24 13.25
C ASN A 21 -9.89 21.93 14.61
N PRO A 22 -9.21 21.52 15.69
CA PRO A 22 -9.45 22.09 17.02
C PRO A 22 -8.99 23.55 17.14
N TYR A 23 -8.32 24.08 16.12
CA TYR A 23 -7.89 25.47 16.04
C TYR A 23 -8.89 26.30 15.25
N SER A 24 -9.46 27.33 15.89
CA SER A 24 -10.34 28.27 15.20
C SER A 24 -9.59 28.94 14.04
N GLN A 25 -10.18 28.89 12.84
CA GLN A 25 -9.67 29.56 11.65
C GLN A 25 -10.62 30.69 11.27
N PRO A 26 -10.60 31.83 11.98
CA PRO A 26 -11.56 32.93 11.78
C PRO A 26 -11.49 33.53 10.37
N ASN A 27 -10.37 33.36 9.67
CA ASN A 27 -10.14 33.89 8.32
C ASN A 27 -10.04 32.79 7.24
N ASN A 28 -10.63 31.61 7.44
CA ASN A 28 -10.62 30.56 6.42
C ASN A 28 -11.42 31.00 5.17
N PRO A 29 -10.77 31.30 4.03
CA PRO A 29 -11.46 31.78 2.84
C PRO A 29 -12.34 30.69 2.20
N TRP A 30 -12.16 29.42 2.58
CA TRP A 30 -12.87 28.25 2.06
C TRP A 30 -14.17 27.92 2.80
N ARG A 31 -14.50 28.67 3.87
CA ARG A 31 -15.71 28.41 4.69
C ARG A 31 -17.02 28.60 3.92
N LEU A 32 -17.00 29.45 2.89
CA LEU A 32 -18.13 29.67 1.97
C LEU A 32 -18.23 28.56 0.91
N SER A 33 -17.19 27.73 0.76
CA SER A 33 -17.11 26.61 -0.17
C SER A 33 -17.52 25.28 0.48
N GLU A 34 -17.69 25.25 1.80
CA GLU A 34 -18.20 24.09 2.55
C GLU A 34 -19.71 23.92 2.27
N THR A 35 -20.06 23.14 1.25
CA THR A 35 -21.44 22.70 1.03
C THR A 35 -21.69 21.40 1.80
N GLU A 36 -22.76 21.35 2.60
CA GLU A 36 -23.28 20.07 3.10
C GLU A 36 -24.04 19.38 1.96
N GLY A 37 -23.32 18.58 1.17
CA GLY A 37 -23.91 17.96 0.00
C GLY A 37 -23.05 16.84 -0.56
N TYR A 38 -23.73 15.78 -0.98
CA TYR A 38 -23.17 14.63 -1.68
C TYR A 38 -22.23 15.09 -2.80
N THR A 39 -21.01 14.55 -2.82
CA THR A 39 -20.06 14.71 -3.93
C THR A 39 -20.67 14.13 -5.19
N LEU A 40 -21.31 14.97 -5.98
CA LEU A 40 -21.41 14.77 -7.42
C LEU A 40 -19.97 14.60 -7.90
N VAL A 41 -19.68 13.50 -8.61
CA VAL A 41 -18.40 13.31 -9.30
C VAL A 41 -18.36 14.38 -10.40
N LEU A 42 -17.88 15.57 -10.06
CA LEU A 42 -17.66 16.62 -11.02
C LEU A 42 -16.46 16.20 -11.89
N PRO A 43 -16.55 16.35 -13.23
CA PRO A 43 -15.39 16.15 -14.09
C PRO A 43 -14.38 17.26 -13.78
N GLY A 44 -13.36 16.91 -13.01
CA GLY A 44 -12.24 17.77 -12.64
C GLY A 44 -10.96 16.94 -12.63
N PRO A 45 -9.78 17.58 -12.73
CA PRO A 45 -8.51 16.86 -12.72
C PRO A 45 -8.38 16.07 -11.41
N THR A 46 -7.83 14.86 -11.50
CA THR A 46 -7.41 14.10 -10.33
C THR A 46 -6.41 14.91 -9.50
N LEU A 47 -6.27 14.62 -8.21
CA LEU A 47 -5.26 15.33 -7.38
C LEU A 47 -3.85 15.22 -7.96
N LEU A 48 -3.52 14.08 -8.58
CA LEU A 48 -2.25 13.90 -9.26
C LEU A 48 -2.10 14.87 -10.45
N GLU A 49 -3.13 14.94 -11.32
CA GLU A 49 -3.15 15.88 -12.45
C GLU A 49 -3.07 17.34 -12.00
N PHE A 50 -3.72 17.68 -10.88
CA PHE A 50 -3.62 19.00 -10.28
C PHE A 50 -2.18 19.31 -9.82
N PHE A 51 -1.52 18.39 -9.11
CA PHE A 51 -0.12 18.61 -8.68
C PHE A 51 0.83 18.72 -9.87
N ILE A 52 0.63 17.88 -10.90
CA ILE A 52 1.42 17.94 -12.13
C ILE A 52 1.24 19.29 -12.84
N SER A 53 0.01 19.79 -12.94
CA SER A 53 -0.27 21.08 -13.60
C SER A 53 0.29 22.28 -12.85
N HIS A 54 0.66 22.11 -11.58
CA HIS A 54 1.31 23.11 -10.73
C HIS A 54 2.79 22.81 -10.51
N GLU A 55 3.42 22.06 -11.42
CA GLU A 55 4.88 21.81 -11.43
C GLU A 55 5.42 21.16 -10.15
N ALA A 56 4.60 20.31 -9.50
CA ALA A 56 5.05 19.57 -8.33
C ALA A 56 6.29 18.72 -8.68
N ASN A 57 7.32 18.78 -7.84
CA ASN A 57 8.52 17.99 -8.01
C ASN A 57 8.23 16.50 -7.71
N LEU A 58 7.97 15.72 -8.76
CA LEU A 58 7.68 14.28 -8.65
C LEU A 58 8.89 13.45 -8.16
N LEU A 59 10.11 14.00 -8.27
CA LEU A 59 11.34 13.33 -7.86
C LEU A 59 11.75 13.64 -6.41
N ALA A 60 10.95 14.42 -5.69
CA ALA A 60 11.23 14.74 -4.30
C ALA A 60 11.25 13.48 -3.43
N VAL A 61 12.14 13.48 -2.44
CA VAL A 61 12.20 12.49 -1.38
C VAL A 61 11.92 13.15 -0.04
N ASP A 62 11.31 12.40 0.88
CA ASP A 62 11.15 12.87 2.26
C ASP A 62 12.44 12.72 3.08
N ASN A 63 12.37 13.05 4.37
CA ASN A 63 13.53 12.98 5.29
C ASN A 63 14.06 11.55 5.53
N TYR A 64 13.38 10.51 5.05
CA TYR A 64 13.82 9.12 5.10
C TYR A 64 14.36 8.64 3.74
N GLY A 65 14.46 9.53 2.74
CA GLY A 65 14.85 9.18 1.38
C GLY A 65 13.72 8.52 0.57
N ARG A 66 12.47 8.56 1.05
CA ARG A 66 11.34 7.90 0.39
C ARG A 66 10.78 8.80 -0.72
N ASN A 67 10.81 8.30 -1.95
CA ASN A 67 10.16 8.95 -3.09
C ASN A 67 8.65 8.66 -3.15
N ALA A 68 7.96 9.22 -4.15
CA ALA A 68 6.52 9.07 -4.35
C ALA A 68 6.04 7.61 -4.42
N LEU A 69 6.81 6.70 -5.03
CA LEU A 69 6.45 5.28 -5.11
C LEU A 69 6.46 4.61 -3.71
N HIS A 70 7.41 4.95 -2.84
CA HIS A 70 7.41 4.46 -1.46
C HIS A 70 6.14 4.93 -0.72
N GLN A 71 5.74 6.19 -0.91
CA GLN A 71 4.55 6.76 -0.26
C GLN A 71 3.25 6.10 -0.73
N LEU A 72 3.16 5.71 -2.01
CA LEU A 72 2.03 4.93 -2.53
C LEU A 72 1.87 3.60 -1.78
N PHE A 73 2.98 2.97 -1.37
CA PHE A 73 2.90 1.66 -0.72
C PHE A 73 2.79 1.72 0.81
N ILE A 74 3.36 2.73 1.47
CA ILE A 74 3.35 2.88 2.94
C ILE A 74 2.04 3.49 3.46
N SER A 75 1.26 4.15 2.61
CA SER A 75 -0.04 4.71 2.99
C SER A 75 -1.03 3.59 3.35
N PHE A 76 -1.05 3.23 4.63
CA PHE A 76 -1.99 2.31 5.25
C PHE A 76 -2.91 3.07 6.19
N HIS A 77 -4.21 3.03 5.95
CA HIS A 77 -5.17 3.47 6.96
C HIS A 77 -5.23 2.43 8.08
N ARG A 78 -4.47 2.66 9.16
CA ARG A 78 -4.48 1.81 10.38
C ARG A 78 -5.89 1.58 10.96
N GLU A 79 -6.81 2.51 10.70
CA GLU A 79 -8.15 2.52 11.27
C GLU A 79 -9.26 2.11 10.29
N ALA A 80 -8.97 2.08 8.98
CA ALA A 80 -9.95 1.66 8.00
C ALA A 80 -9.80 0.16 7.76
N LYS A 81 -10.73 -0.64 8.30
CA LYS A 81 -10.99 -2.03 7.89
C LYS A 81 -11.57 -2.11 6.46
N VAL A 82 -11.20 -1.19 5.58
CA VAL A 82 -11.78 -0.98 4.25
C VAL A 82 -10.65 -1.13 3.23
N GLN A 83 -11.05 -1.52 2.02
CA GLN A 83 -10.24 -1.79 0.83
C GLN A 83 -8.94 -0.98 0.73
N PRO A 84 -7.86 -1.56 0.17
CA PRO A 84 -6.66 -0.80 -0.13
C PRO A 84 -6.99 0.46 -0.95
N PRO A 85 -6.40 1.62 -0.63
CA PRO A 85 -6.49 2.80 -1.49
C PRO A 85 -6.15 2.44 -2.93
N VAL A 86 -6.95 2.96 -3.88
CA VAL A 86 -6.71 2.75 -5.31
C VAL A 86 -5.49 3.56 -5.73
N ILE A 87 -4.38 2.88 -6.03
CA ILE A 87 -3.11 3.50 -6.41
C ILE A 87 -2.75 3.33 -7.90
N GLU A 88 -3.52 2.54 -8.66
CA GLU A 88 -3.16 2.06 -10.00
C GLU A 88 -2.80 3.19 -10.98
N ALA A 89 -3.66 4.21 -11.12
CA ALA A 89 -3.42 5.29 -12.06
C ALA A 89 -2.14 6.09 -11.71
N GLY A 90 -1.95 6.38 -10.42
CA GLY A 90 -0.77 7.11 -9.95
C GLY A 90 0.50 6.29 -10.06
N LEU A 91 0.44 4.99 -9.76
CA LEU A 91 1.56 4.07 -9.92
C LEU A 91 2.00 3.99 -11.38
N LYS A 92 1.06 3.73 -12.31
CA LYS A 92 1.35 3.63 -13.74
C LYS A 92 1.92 4.94 -14.28
N TYR A 93 1.36 6.07 -13.86
CA TYR A 93 1.89 7.38 -14.25
C TYR A 93 3.33 7.59 -13.76
N LEU A 94 3.62 7.33 -12.48
CA LEU A 94 4.96 7.52 -11.92
C LEU A 94 5.98 6.56 -12.50
N VAL A 95 5.61 5.29 -12.72
CA VAL A 95 6.47 4.31 -13.38
C VAL A 95 6.82 4.76 -14.81
N ALA A 96 5.84 5.24 -15.57
CA ALA A 96 6.05 5.67 -16.95
C ALA A 96 6.84 6.99 -17.07
N ASN A 97 6.62 7.94 -16.17
CA ASN A 97 7.17 9.30 -16.27
C ASN A 97 8.37 9.56 -15.36
N CYS A 98 8.58 8.73 -14.34
CA CYS A 98 9.65 8.89 -13.34
C CYS A 98 10.42 7.57 -13.14
N PRO A 99 10.99 6.96 -14.20
CA PRO A 99 11.63 5.65 -14.13
C PRO A 99 12.82 5.59 -13.16
N SER A 100 13.48 6.73 -12.91
CA SER A 100 14.56 6.82 -11.92
C SER A 100 14.12 6.50 -10.50
N LEU A 101 12.83 6.59 -10.18
CA LEU A 101 12.29 6.31 -8.86
C LEU A 101 12.12 4.80 -8.59
N VAL A 102 11.98 3.99 -9.63
CA VAL A 102 11.58 2.58 -9.55
C VAL A 102 12.62 1.75 -8.79
N ASN A 103 13.90 2.01 -9.04
CA ASN A 103 15.04 1.34 -8.40
C ASN A 103 15.82 2.26 -7.45
N GLN A 104 15.19 3.33 -6.95
CA GLN A 104 15.81 4.18 -5.94
C GLN A 104 15.45 3.65 -4.54
N PRO A 105 16.43 3.25 -3.72
CA PRO A 105 16.15 2.88 -2.34
C PRO A 105 15.97 4.12 -1.43
N ASP A 106 15.22 3.94 -0.35
CA ASP A 106 15.23 4.87 0.78
C ASP A 106 16.51 4.71 1.64
N TYR A 107 16.65 5.51 2.71
CA TYR A 107 17.83 5.45 3.57
C TYR A 107 17.97 4.14 4.38
N ALA A 108 16.89 3.38 4.51
CA ALA A 108 16.92 2.04 5.09
C ALA A 108 17.12 0.95 4.01
N GLY A 109 17.42 1.33 2.77
CA GLY A 109 17.63 0.41 1.66
C GLY A 109 16.34 -0.22 1.13
N PHE A 110 15.16 0.19 1.58
CA PHE A 110 13.93 -0.34 1.02
C PHE A 110 13.73 0.22 -0.38
N TYR A 111 13.32 -0.65 -1.30
CA TYR A 111 12.96 -0.28 -2.66
C TYR A 111 11.42 -0.27 -2.76
N PRO A 112 10.84 0.46 -3.72
CA PRO A 112 9.40 0.42 -3.95
C PRO A 112 8.84 -1.01 -4.07
N LEU A 113 9.57 -1.92 -4.74
CA LEU A 113 9.21 -3.33 -4.89
C LEU A 113 9.09 -4.07 -3.54
N HIS A 114 9.99 -3.82 -2.60
CA HIS A 114 9.93 -4.41 -1.25
C HIS A 114 8.65 -3.98 -0.51
N LEU A 115 8.28 -2.71 -0.63
CA LEU A 115 7.11 -2.14 0.04
C LEU A 115 5.79 -2.56 -0.61
N ALA A 116 5.77 -2.73 -1.94
CA ALA A 116 4.61 -3.28 -2.65
C ALA A 116 4.25 -4.69 -2.15
N ILE A 117 5.25 -5.55 -1.94
CA ILE A 117 5.04 -6.91 -1.39
C ILE A 117 4.50 -6.83 0.05
N ARG A 118 5.10 -5.97 0.88
CA ARG A 118 4.65 -5.78 2.27
C ARG A 118 3.23 -5.22 2.34
N ARG A 119 2.82 -4.39 1.39
CA ARG A 119 1.46 -3.85 1.31
C ARG A 119 0.41 -4.95 1.13
N MET A 120 0.71 -5.95 0.30
CA MET A 120 -0.18 -7.09 0.11
C MET A 120 -0.47 -7.83 1.43
N ASP A 121 0.53 -8.00 2.30
CA ASP A 121 0.36 -8.61 3.62
C ASP A 121 -0.70 -7.90 4.47
N VAL A 122 -0.63 -6.57 4.53
CA VAL A 122 -1.49 -5.74 5.37
C VAL A 122 -2.96 -5.89 4.96
N TYR A 123 -3.25 -5.88 3.66
CA TYR A 123 -4.62 -5.93 3.16
C TYR A 123 -5.16 -7.36 2.99
N MET A 124 -4.31 -8.36 2.80
CA MET A 124 -4.74 -9.75 2.65
C MET A 124 -4.92 -10.49 3.99
N LYS A 125 -4.41 -9.95 5.10
CA LYS A 125 -4.67 -10.44 6.47
C LYS A 125 -5.97 -9.94 7.09
N ALA A 126 -6.68 -9.03 6.43
CA ALA A 126 -7.92 -8.50 6.98
C ALA A 126 -8.99 -9.60 7.09
N GLU A 127 -9.15 -10.15 8.28
CA GLU A 127 -10.25 -11.03 8.69
C GLU A 127 -11.56 -10.23 8.73
N ASN A 128 -12.02 -9.76 7.58
CA ASN A 128 -13.31 -9.11 7.49
C ASN A 128 -14.20 -9.93 6.56
N THR A 129 -14.88 -10.90 7.15
CA THR A 129 -15.98 -11.69 6.55
C THR A 129 -17.10 -10.82 5.99
N LEU A 130 -17.12 -9.51 6.33
CA LEU A 130 -18.06 -8.53 5.79
C LEU A 130 -17.61 -7.89 4.46
N ILE A 131 -16.38 -8.13 3.99
CA ILE A 131 -15.91 -7.66 2.69
C ILE A 131 -16.03 -8.81 1.68
N PRO A 132 -16.93 -8.71 0.68
CA PRO A 132 -17.03 -9.72 -0.37
C PRO A 132 -15.68 -9.98 -1.06
N THR A 133 -15.35 -11.25 -1.30
CA THR A 133 -14.12 -11.66 -2.00
C THR A 133 -13.93 -10.95 -3.35
N SER A 134 -15.03 -10.63 -4.03
CA SER A 134 -15.06 -9.90 -5.31
C SER A 134 -14.54 -8.46 -5.25
N ILE A 135 -14.45 -7.88 -4.05
CA ILE A 135 -13.93 -6.54 -3.83
C ILE A 135 -12.41 -6.52 -3.76
N TYR A 136 -11.79 -7.64 -3.35
CA TYR A 136 -10.35 -7.77 -3.37
C TYR A 136 -9.90 -7.91 -4.83
N ARG A 137 -9.56 -6.78 -5.46
CA ARG A 137 -8.82 -6.79 -6.71
C ARG A 137 -7.41 -7.33 -6.43
N LEU A 138 -6.95 -8.22 -7.30
CA LEU A 138 -5.55 -8.62 -7.32
C LEU A 138 -4.70 -7.37 -7.50
N GLU A 139 -3.88 -7.04 -6.50
CA GLU A 139 -3.01 -5.87 -6.58
C GLU A 139 -1.93 -6.12 -7.63
N THR A 140 -2.00 -5.40 -8.75
CA THR A 140 -1.04 -5.49 -9.87
C THR A 140 0.22 -4.70 -9.61
N ALA A 141 0.33 -4.01 -8.48
CA ALA A 141 1.41 -3.07 -8.24
C ALA A 141 2.82 -3.70 -8.35
N VAL A 142 2.95 -4.96 -7.92
CA VAL A 142 4.21 -5.71 -8.08
C VAL A 142 4.51 -5.95 -9.57
N ASP A 143 3.52 -6.31 -10.37
CA ASP A 143 3.69 -6.45 -11.82
C ASP A 143 3.97 -5.10 -12.50
N ASP A 144 3.21 -4.04 -12.17
CA ASP A 144 3.40 -2.69 -12.71
C ASP A 144 4.82 -2.16 -12.43
N LEU A 145 5.37 -2.42 -11.24
CA LEU A 145 6.76 -2.07 -10.91
C LEU A 145 7.77 -2.89 -11.73
N LEU A 146 7.53 -4.19 -11.89
CA LEU A 146 8.42 -5.07 -12.64
C LEU A 146 8.42 -4.75 -14.14
N ASP A 147 7.26 -4.43 -14.70
CA ASP A 147 7.10 -3.93 -16.07
C ASP A 147 7.74 -2.53 -16.21
N GLY A 148 7.74 -1.75 -15.12
CA GLY A 148 8.49 -0.51 -14.96
C GLY A 148 10.01 -0.66 -14.82
N GLY A 149 10.54 -1.88 -14.87
CA GLY A 149 11.98 -2.14 -14.75
C GLY A 149 12.49 -2.26 -13.32
N ALA A 150 11.63 -2.50 -12.33
CA ALA A 150 12.08 -2.79 -10.97
C ALA A 150 12.98 -4.04 -10.95
N ASP A 151 14.13 -3.93 -10.31
CA ASP A 151 15.09 -5.01 -10.20
C ASP A 151 14.69 -5.97 -9.07
N PRO A 152 14.27 -7.22 -9.39
CA PRO A 152 13.88 -8.21 -8.39
C PRO A 152 15.07 -8.76 -7.59
N LEU A 153 16.31 -8.53 -8.04
CA LEU A 153 17.53 -8.95 -7.36
C LEU A 153 17.97 -7.95 -6.28
N SER A 154 17.36 -6.77 -6.24
CA SER A 154 17.60 -5.74 -5.21
C SER A 154 17.49 -6.33 -3.81
N ARG A 155 18.35 -5.83 -2.93
CA ARG A 155 18.37 -6.21 -1.51
C ARG A 155 18.21 -4.96 -0.66
N ASP A 156 17.46 -5.10 0.43
CA ASP A 156 17.41 -4.03 1.42
C ASP A 156 18.72 -3.90 2.22
N SER A 157 18.80 -2.90 3.10
CA SER A 157 19.99 -2.68 3.92
C SER A 157 20.34 -3.84 4.86
N ARG A 158 19.41 -4.76 5.12
CA ARG A 158 19.60 -5.98 5.91
C ARG A 158 19.90 -7.20 5.03
N GLY A 159 20.06 -7.02 3.72
CA GLY A 159 20.31 -8.09 2.77
C GLY A 159 19.08 -8.94 2.43
N ASN A 160 17.86 -8.52 2.82
CA ASN A 160 16.64 -9.23 2.45
C ASN A 160 16.34 -9.05 0.96
N THR A 161 16.00 -10.15 0.29
CA THR A 161 15.49 -10.19 -1.09
C THR A 161 13.96 -10.21 -1.09
N VAL A 162 13.32 -10.01 -2.23
CA VAL A 162 11.86 -10.17 -2.40
C VAL A 162 11.30 -11.51 -1.87
N LEU A 163 12.08 -12.60 -1.90
CA LEU A 163 11.66 -13.89 -1.34
C LEU A 163 11.59 -13.90 0.20
N HIS A 164 12.48 -13.15 0.87
CA HIS A 164 12.39 -12.94 2.32
C HIS A 164 11.09 -12.20 2.68
N TYR A 165 10.68 -11.23 1.86
CA TYR A 165 9.41 -10.52 2.03
C TYR A 165 8.20 -11.43 1.79
N LEU A 166 8.18 -12.21 0.69
CA LEU A 166 7.10 -13.16 0.43
C LEU A 166 6.91 -14.15 1.59
N ALA A 167 8.02 -14.68 2.12
CA ALA A 167 8.03 -15.60 3.25
C ALA A 167 7.51 -14.94 4.54
N ALA A 168 8.05 -13.77 4.90
CA ALA A 168 7.64 -13.06 6.12
C ALA A 168 6.16 -12.61 6.09
N CYS A 169 5.62 -12.40 4.89
CA CYS A 169 4.21 -12.05 4.66
C CYS A 169 3.30 -13.30 4.51
N LYS A 170 3.87 -14.52 4.52
CA LYS A 170 3.15 -15.78 4.28
C LYS A 170 2.28 -15.74 3.01
N LEU A 171 2.75 -15.04 1.97
CA LEU A 171 2.04 -14.92 0.69
C LEU A 171 2.13 -16.26 -0.06
N GLY A 172 0.99 -16.84 -0.40
CA GLY A 172 0.89 -18.12 -1.11
C GLY A 172 0.43 -19.31 -0.27
N GLU A 173 0.43 -19.18 1.07
CA GLU A 173 -0.02 -20.25 1.98
C GLU A 173 -1.53 -20.26 2.20
N ASN A 174 -2.15 -19.08 2.27
CA ASN A 174 -3.57 -18.95 2.57
C ASN A 174 -4.37 -18.82 1.27
N ASP A 175 -5.07 -19.89 0.87
CA ASP A 175 -6.05 -19.83 -0.23
C ASP A 175 -7.43 -19.33 0.23
N LYS A 176 -7.50 -18.64 1.38
CA LYS A 176 -8.75 -18.20 2.05
C LYS A 176 -9.68 -17.40 1.14
N ILE A 177 -9.14 -16.78 0.09
CA ILE A 177 -9.88 -15.95 -0.87
C ILE A 177 -9.73 -16.43 -2.33
N GLY A 178 -9.27 -17.68 -2.55
CA GLY A 178 -9.07 -18.25 -3.89
C GLY A 178 -7.89 -17.64 -4.68
N MET A 179 -7.05 -16.83 -4.02
CA MET A 179 -5.91 -16.13 -4.63
C MET A 179 -4.56 -16.79 -4.33
N GLY A 180 -4.54 -17.95 -3.67
CA GLY A 180 -3.28 -18.63 -3.35
C GLY A 180 -2.47 -18.96 -4.61
N ASN A 181 -3.14 -19.26 -5.72
CA ASN A 181 -2.49 -19.51 -7.02
C ASN A 181 -1.78 -18.26 -7.58
N GLU A 182 -2.39 -17.08 -7.42
CA GLU A 182 -1.85 -15.80 -7.89
C GLU A 182 -0.71 -15.32 -6.99
N GLN A 183 -0.82 -15.48 -5.68
CA GLN A 183 0.32 -15.21 -4.79
C GLN A 183 1.51 -16.13 -5.10
N ARG A 184 1.25 -17.43 -5.33
CA ARG A 184 2.25 -18.39 -5.80
C ARG A 184 2.80 -18.07 -7.19
N ARG A 185 2.09 -17.27 -8.01
CA ARG A 185 2.60 -16.77 -9.30
C ARG A 185 3.78 -15.83 -9.08
N LEU A 186 3.74 -14.94 -8.08
CA LEU A 186 4.86 -14.05 -7.78
C LEU A 186 6.14 -14.82 -7.45
N LEU A 187 6.03 -15.92 -6.70
CA LEU A 187 7.17 -16.81 -6.45
C LEU A 187 7.77 -17.32 -7.78
N ARG A 188 6.93 -17.84 -8.69
CA ARG A 188 7.40 -18.31 -10.01
C ARG A 188 8.07 -17.19 -10.82
N VAL A 189 7.50 -15.99 -10.78
CA VAL A 189 8.00 -14.81 -11.48
C VAL A 189 9.37 -14.36 -10.95
N PHE A 190 9.54 -14.31 -9.62
CA PHE A 190 10.84 -13.93 -9.05
C PHE A 190 11.92 -15.00 -9.30
N LEU A 191 11.56 -16.29 -9.20
CA LEU A 191 12.47 -17.39 -9.54
C LEU A 191 12.88 -17.35 -11.02
N SER A 192 11.94 -17.09 -11.94
CA SER A 192 12.25 -16.99 -13.38
C SER A 192 13.13 -15.78 -13.71
N ARG A 193 13.10 -14.73 -12.88
CA ARG A 193 14.00 -13.58 -12.97
C ARG A 193 15.32 -13.76 -12.19
N GLY A 194 15.61 -14.97 -11.71
CA GLY A 194 16.91 -15.32 -11.13
C GLY A 194 17.08 -15.02 -9.65
N VAL A 195 16.00 -14.71 -8.91
CA VAL A 195 16.10 -14.50 -7.46
C VAL A 195 16.40 -15.84 -6.78
N ASP A 196 17.57 -15.97 -6.18
CA ASP A 196 18.00 -17.22 -5.53
C ASP A 196 17.30 -17.41 -4.16
N PRO A 197 16.52 -18.49 -3.96
CA PRO A 197 15.86 -18.79 -2.69
C PRO A 197 16.82 -19.19 -1.56
N LYS A 198 18.10 -19.44 -1.86
CA LYS A 198 19.12 -19.88 -0.89
C LYS A 198 19.87 -18.72 -0.23
N VAL A 199 19.64 -17.49 -0.69
CA VAL A 199 20.29 -16.30 -0.12
C VAL A 199 19.94 -16.17 1.35
N ARG A 200 20.95 -15.90 2.19
CA ARG A 200 20.79 -15.53 3.59
C ARG A 200 20.97 -14.02 3.73
N ASN A 201 20.11 -13.39 4.52
CA ASN A 201 20.20 -12.00 4.90
C ASN A 201 21.36 -11.76 5.90
N GLN A 202 21.55 -10.53 6.37
CA GLN A 202 22.61 -10.17 7.32
C GLN A 202 22.45 -10.81 8.70
N ASP A 203 21.23 -11.20 9.09
CA ASP A 203 20.98 -11.97 10.31
C ASP A 203 21.28 -13.47 10.13
N GLY A 204 21.75 -13.87 8.94
CA GLY A 204 21.98 -15.25 8.57
C GLY A 204 20.71 -16.01 8.18
N ASN A 205 19.54 -15.36 8.14
CA ASN A 205 18.27 -16.03 7.81
C ASN A 205 18.03 -16.08 6.31
N SER A 206 17.63 -17.24 5.80
CA SER A 206 17.04 -17.44 4.48
C SER A 206 15.53 -17.15 4.48
N ALA A 207 14.93 -17.05 3.30
CA ALA A 207 13.48 -16.92 3.17
C ALA A 207 12.72 -18.07 3.88
N LEU A 208 13.22 -19.30 3.81
CA LEU A 208 12.61 -20.46 4.48
C LEU A 208 12.65 -20.33 6.00
N GLU A 209 13.76 -19.85 6.58
CA GLU A 209 13.86 -19.65 8.02
C GLU A 209 12.91 -18.54 8.49
N LEU A 210 12.79 -17.44 7.74
CA LEU A 210 11.81 -16.38 8.04
C LEU A 210 10.36 -16.85 7.92
N PHE A 211 10.07 -17.79 7.01
CA PHE A 211 8.74 -18.35 6.84
C PHE A 211 8.23 -19.07 8.10
N PHE A 212 9.12 -19.82 8.75
CA PHE A 212 8.81 -20.54 9.98
C PHE A 212 8.87 -19.67 11.25
N GLN A 213 9.45 -18.47 11.18
CA GLN A 213 9.43 -17.55 12.31
C GLN A 213 7.99 -17.08 12.58
N ASP A 214 7.46 -17.48 13.73
CA ASP A 214 6.13 -17.11 14.15
C ASP A 214 6.13 -15.70 14.76
N ARG A 215 5.65 -14.71 13.99
CA ARG A 215 5.45 -13.33 14.46
C ARG A 215 4.19 -13.15 15.32
N SER A 216 3.46 -14.23 15.65
CA SER A 216 2.24 -14.14 16.45
C SER A 216 2.47 -14.07 17.96
N ARG A 217 3.72 -14.09 18.44
CA ARG A 217 4.03 -13.74 19.84
C ARG A 217 4.32 -12.25 19.95
N PRO A 218 3.43 -11.43 20.54
CA PRO A 218 3.86 -10.13 21.04
C PRO A 218 4.96 -10.37 22.08
N ASN A 219 6.05 -9.61 21.99
CA ASN A 219 7.02 -9.48 23.07
C ASN A 219 6.31 -8.83 24.26
N ASP A 220 5.68 -9.65 25.09
CA ASP A 220 5.49 -9.33 26.50
C ASP A 220 6.68 -9.87 27.28
N GLU A 221 7.11 -9.05 28.25
CA GLU A 221 8.28 -9.15 29.13
C GLU A 221 9.59 -8.67 28.47
N GLY A 222 10.17 -7.53 28.82
CA GLY A 222 10.27 -6.93 30.15
C GLY A 222 11.77 -6.71 30.41
N GLY A 223 12.16 -5.51 30.84
CA GLY A 223 13.57 -5.13 30.98
C GLY A 223 14.40 -6.05 31.88
N GLY A 224 15.70 -6.08 31.62
CA GLY A 224 16.67 -6.76 32.47
C GLY A 224 18.08 -6.65 31.92
N LEU A 225 18.88 -5.81 32.57
CA LEU A 225 20.34 -5.74 32.51
C LEU A 225 21.00 -7.13 32.39
N LEU A 226 21.94 -7.29 31.46
CA LEU A 226 23.41 -7.28 31.68
C LEU A 226 24.13 -7.42 30.34
#